data_AF-A0A839EKA0-F1
#
_entry.id   AF-A0A839EKA0-F1
#
_cell.length_a   1.000
_cell.length_b   1.000
_cell.length_c   1.000
_cell.angle_alpha   90.00
_cell.angle_beta   90.00
_cell.angle_gamma   90.00
#
_symmetry.space_group_name_H-M   'P 1'
#
loop_
_entity.id
_entity.type
_entity.pdbx_description
1 polymer ?
#
loop_
_entity_poly.entity_id
_entity_poly.type
_entity_poly.pdbx_seq_one_letter_code
_entity_poly.pdbx_strand_id
1 'polypeptide(L)'
;MNRTNASLFSILATFPDKPGNLEDDLSAFAVRLTKNCLCNQDGQFLRKLVQSEGERYPQLFEGWRKHGPGKIGTALAALFARLSYGGVLQMEDFDLAARQFLALVNADLQMITLFGESPTDEQLESAAHNAVRTFLRAYSTPATPLSAATPLLKATVG
;
A
#
# COMPACT_ATOMS: atom_id res chain seq x y z
N MET A 1 -10.78 21.11 -5.57
CA MET A 1 -11.12 19.83 -4.90
C MET A 1 -11.67 18.73 -5.83
N ASN A 2 -12.40 18.99 -6.93
CA ASN A 2 -12.95 17.91 -7.78
C ASN A 2 -11.92 17.12 -8.64
N ARG A 3 -10.84 17.74 -9.13
CA ARG A 3 -9.84 17.03 -9.95
C ARG A 3 -8.99 16.02 -9.17
N THR A 4 -8.60 16.36 -7.94
CA THR A 4 -7.72 15.52 -7.11
C THR A 4 -8.41 14.21 -6.68
N ASN A 5 -9.72 14.27 -6.39
CA ASN A 5 -10.52 13.09 -6.06
C ASN A 5 -10.72 12.18 -7.28
N ALA A 6 -10.99 12.75 -8.47
CA ALA A 6 -11.14 11.97 -9.70
C ALA A 6 -9.85 11.21 -10.06
N SER A 7 -8.68 11.85 -9.89
CA SER A 7 -7.38 11.22 -10.10
C SER A 7 -7.15 10.06 -9.12
N LEU A 8 -7.48 10.23 -7.83
CA LEU A 8 -7.37 9.16 -6.84
C LEU A 8 -8.25 7.96 -7.19
N PHE A 9 -9.51 8.18 -7.59
CA PHE A 9 -10.38 7.08 -8.02
C PHE A 9 -9.83 6.34 -9.23
N SER A 10 -9.28 7.07 -10.21
CA SER A 10 -8.63 6.45 -11.36
C SER A 10 -7.46 5.57 -10.95
N ILE A 11 -6.66 5.97 -9.96
CA ILE A 11 -5.52 5.18 -9.46
C ILE A 11 -6.01 3.94 -8.71
N LEU A 12 -6.98 4.09 -7.82
CA LEU A 12 -7.60 2.97 -7.10
C LEU A 12 -8.20 1.93 -8.06
N ALA A 13 -8.72 2.36 -9.22
CA ALA A 13 -9.21 1.46 -10.26
C ALA A 13 -8.11 0.66 -10.96
N THR A 14 -6.84 1.06 -10.85
CA THR A 14 -5.67 0.31 -11.38
C THR A 14 -5.09 -0.69 -10.39
N PHE A 15 -5.77 -0.95 -9.27
CA PHE A 15 -5.30 -1.91 -8.28
C PHE A 15 -5.36 -3.35 -8.84
N PRO A 16 -4.34 -4.20 -8.61
CA PRO A 16 -4.30 -5.54 -9.17
C PRO A 16 -5.43 -6.43 -8.64
N ASP A 17 -6.05 -7.17 -9.55
CA ASP A 17 -7.12 -8.14 -9.26
C ASP A 17 -6.71 -9.60 -9.54
N LYS A 18 -5.50 -9.83 -10.08
CA LYS A 18 -5.01 -11.15 -10.50
C LYS A 18 -3.69 -11.52 -9.80
N PRO A 19 -3.47 -12.79 -9.45
CA PRO A 19 -2.29 -13.24 -8.71
C PRO A 19 -1.02 -13.41 -9.55
N GLY A 20 -1.10 -13.34 -10.89
CA GLY A 20 -0.03 -13.77 -11.79
C GLY A 20 1.27 -12.97 -11.68
N ASN A 21 1.20 -11.67 -11.40
CA ASN A 21 2.39 -10.82 -11.17
C ASN A 21 2.13 -9.76 -10.09
N LEU A 22 1.67 -10.20 -8.92
CA LEU A 22 1.20 -9.31 -7.86
C LEU A 22 2.27 -8.33 -7.36
N GLU A 23 3.55 -8.74 -7.29
CA GLU A 23 4.64 -7.86 -6.85
C GLU A 23 4.82 -6.69 -7.82
N ASP A 24 4.92 -6.95 -9.12
CA ASP A 24 5.11 -5.88 -10.11
C ASP A 24 3.86 -4.99 -10.22
N ASP A 25 2.67 -5.59 -10.21
CA ASP A 25 1.42 -4.82 -10.34
C ASP A 25 1.17 -3.93 -9.12
N LEU A 26 1.43 -4.43 -7.90
CA LEU A 26 1.35 -3.62 -6.68
C LEU A 26 2.43 -2.55 -6.65
N SER A 27 3.62 -2.83 -7.18
CA SER A 27 4.72 -1.85 -7.25
C SER A 27 4.35 -0.71 -8.20
N ALA A 28 3.83 -1.05 -9.39
CA ALA A 28 3.34 -0.06 -10.34
C ALA A 28 2.18 0.76 -9.77
N PHE A 29 1.26 0.12 -9.02
CA PHE A 29 0.19 0.81 -8.30
C PHE A 29 0.74 1.78 -7.24
N ALA A 30 1.72 1.36 -6.44
CA ALA A 30 2.35 2.19 -5.43
C ALA A 30 3.04 3.42 -6.04
N VAL A 31 3.76 3.27 -7.16
CA VAL A 31 4.34 4.42 -7.89
C VAL A 31 3.26 5.43 -8.29
N ARG A 32 2.14 4.98 -8.88
CA ARG A 32 1.03 5.86 -9.27
C ARG A 32 0.43 6.58 -8.06
N LEU A 33 0.21 5.83 -6.97
CA LEU A 33 -0.33 6.37 -5.73
C LEU A 33 0.58 7.47 -5.15
N THR A 34 1.88 7.22 -5.09
CA THR A 34 2.88 8.17 -4.57
C THR A 34 2.98 9.42 -5.44
N LYS A 35 3.03 9.28 -6.77
CA LYS A 35 3.05 10.44 -7.68
C LYS A 35 1.85 11.36 -7.47
N ASN A 36 0.66 10.79 -7.29
CA ASN A 36 -0.57 11.58 -7.14
C ASN A 36 -0.77 12.15 -5.74
N CYS A 37 -0.40 11.42 -4.69
CA CYS A 37 -0.72 11.79 -3.30
C CYS A 37 0.45 12.46 -2.58
N LEU A 38 1.68 12.01 -2.85
CA LEU A 38 2.88 12.53 -2.21
C LEU A 38 3.53 13.63 -3.05
N CYS A 39 3.73 13.42 -4.34
CA CYS A 39 4.49 14.37 -5.13
C CYS A 39 3.69 15.61 -5.58
N ASN A 40 2.36 15.60 -5.47
CA ASN A 40 1.52 16.78 -5.77
C ASN A 40 1.82 17.95 -4.81
N GLN A 41 2.02 19.16 -5.37
CA GLN A 41 2.27 20.41 -4.64
C GLN A 41 1.27 20.66 -3.50
N ASP A 42 -0.04 20.46 -3.75
CA ASP A 42 -1.07 20.66 -2.72
C ASP A 42 -0.87 19.72 -1.52
N GLY A 43 -0.52 18.47 -1.79
CA GLY A 43 -0.29 17.45 -0.76
C GLY A 43 0.97 17.74 0.06
N GLN A 44 2.03 18.22 -0.60
CA GLN A 44 3.26 18.64 0.07
C GLN A 44 3.01 19.83 0.99
N PHE A 45 2.32 20.86 0.48
CA PHE A 45 1.99 22.05 1.25
C PHE A 45 1.14 21.72 2.48
N LEU A 46 0.08 20.92 2.31
CA LEU A 46 -0.81 20.52 3.40
C LEU A 46 -0.07 19.70 4.47
N ARG A 47 0.84 18.81 4.10
CA ARG A 47 1.65 18.06 5.08
C ARG A 47 2.56 18.96 5.89
N LYS A 48 3.23 19.92 5.26
CA LYS A 48 4.06 20.91 5.96
C LYS A 48 3.23 21.72 6.95
N LEU A 49 2.07 22.21 6.51
CA LEU A 49 1.16 22.99 7.33
C LEU A 49 0.62 22.18 8.52
N VAL A 50 0.30 20.90 8.33
CA VAL A 50 -0.14 19.99 9.40
C VAL A 50 0.99 19.73 10.39
N GLN A 51 2.24 19.57 9.93
CA GLN A 51 3.38 19.37 10.83
C GLN A 51 3.68 20.63 11.66
N SER A 52 3.58 21.82 11.08
CA SER A 52 3.90 23.06 11.79
C SER A 52 2.75 23.56 12.67
N GLU A 53 1.50 23.42 12.22
CA GLU A 53 0.33 24.04 12.87
C GLU A 53 -0.67 23.03 13.46
N GLY A 54 -0.51 21.73 13.18
CA GLY A 54 -1.50 20.70 13.53
C GLY A 54 -1.72 20.51 15.02
N GLU A 55 -0.68 20.70 15.83
CA GLU A 55 -0.77 20.66 17.29
C GLU A 55 -1.58 21.85 17.82
N ARG A 56 -1.37 23.04 17.25
CA ARG A 56 -2.00 24.28 17.69
C ARG A 56 -3.44 24.42 17.20
N TYR A 57 -3.74 23.92 16.00
CA TYR A 57 -5.03 24.07 15.35
C TYR A 57 -5.57 22.75 14.75
N PRO A 58 -5.76 21.70 15.57
CA PRO A 58 -6.10 20.35 15.09
C PRO A 58 -7.42 20.27 14.31
N GLN A 59 -8.39 21.13 14.63
CA GLN A 59 -9.69 21.24 13.98
C GLN A 59 -9.61 21.75 12.54
N LEU A 60 -8.60 22.58 12.21
CA LEU A 60 -8.44 23.11 10.85
C LEU A 60 -8.11 21.99 9.85
N PHE A 61 -7.51 20.91 10.34
CA PHE A 61 -7.07 19.78 9.51
C PHE A 61 -8.00 18.57 9.58
N GLU A 62 -9.11 18.63 10.34
CA GLU A 62 -10.03 17.49 10.49
C GLU A 62 -10.65 17.08 9.16
N GLY A 63 -11.09 18.06 8.37
CA GLY A 63 -11.62 17.83 7.03
C GLY A 63 -10.61 17.13 6.13
N TRP A 64 -9.35 17.59 6.13
CA TRP A 64 -8.27 16.97 5.37
C TRP A 64 -7.95 15.58 5.89
N ARG A 65 -7.84 15.37 7.20
CA ARG A 65 -7.60 14.06 7.84
C ARG A 65 -8.62 13.02 7.39
N LYS A 66 -9.91 13.38 7.43
CA LYS A 66 -11.02 12.48 7.07
C LYS A 66 -11.16 12.25 5.56
N HIS A 67 -10.95 13.29 4.74
CA HIS A 67 -11.27 13.24 3.31
C HIS A 67 -10.05 13.10 2.38
N GLY A 68 -8.83 13.28 2.90
CA GLY A 68 -7.56 13.06 2.20
C GLY A 68 -6.98 11.69 2.53
N PRO A 69 -5.96 11.60 3.42
CA PRO A 69 -5.33 10.33 3.78
C PRO A 69 -6.30 9.28 4.32
N GLY A 70 -7.31 9.67 5.10
CA GLY A 70 -8.32 8.74 5.63
C GLY A 70 -9.07 7.97 4.54
N LYS A 71 -9.47 8.63 3.44
CA LYS A 71 -10.15 7.97 2.32
C LYS A 71 -9.26 6.97 1.57
N ILE A 72 -7.98 7.29 1.42
CA ILE A 72 -7.02 6.40 0.76
C ILE A 72 -6.87 5.11 1.58
N GLY A 73 -6.70 5.24 2.90
CA GLY A 73 -6.59 4.10 3.80
C GLY A 73 -7.81 3.19 3.73
N THR A 74 -9.03 3.74 3.85
CA THR A 74 -10.27 2.95 3.76
C THR A 74 -10.44 2.26 2.41
N ALA A 75 -10.09 2.94 1.31
CA ALA A 75 -10.17 2.33 -0.03
C ALA A 75 -9.17 1.18 -0.19
N LEU A 76 -7.93 1.34 0.28
CA LEU A 76 -6.92 0.29 0.27
C LEU A 76 -7.33 -0.91 1.13
N ALA A 77 -7.89 -0.68 2.31
CA ALA A 77 -8.40 -1.75 3.18
C ALA A 77 -9.44 -2.60 2.44
N ALA A 78 -10.39 -1.96 1.73
CA ALA A 78 -11.39 -2.67 0.93
C ALA A 78 -10.77 -3.46 -0.24
N LEU A 79 -9.70 -2.96 -0.86
CA LEU A 79 -8.98 -3.64 -1.94
C LEU A 79 -8.19 -4.86 -1.41
N PHE A 80 -7.53 -4.72 -0.26
CA PHE A 80 -6.84 -5.83 0.39
C PHE A 80 -7.79 -6.92 0.87
N ALA A 81 -8.98 -6.55 1.39
CA ALA A 81 -10.02 -7.51 1.74
C ALA A 81 -10.43 -8.38 0.54
N ARG A 82 -10.47 -7.82 -0.67
CA ARG A 82 -10.78 -8.58 -1.91
C ARG A 82 -9.68 -9.57 -2.27
N LEU A 83 -8.41 -9.17 -2.19
CA LEU A 83 -7.27 -10.07 -2.42
C LEU A 83 -7.21 -11.17 -1.36
N SER A 84 -7.56 -10.85 -0.11
CA SER A 84 -7.58 -11.83 0.97
C SER A 84 -8.72 -12.83 0.82
N TYR A 85 -9.91 -12.38 0.41
CA TYR A 85 -11.01 -13.27 0.03
C TYR A 85 -10.64 -14.21 -1.13
N GLY A 86 -9.81 -13.74 -2.07
CA GLY A 86 -9.24 -14.57 -3.15
C GLY A 86 -8.13 -15.53 -2.71
N GLY A 87 -7.75 -15.55 -1.43
CA GLY A 87 -6.70 -16.42 -0.88
C GLY A 87 -5.27 -16.00 -1.22
N VAL A 88 -5.08 -14.83 -1.84
CA VAL A 88 -3.77 -14.34 -2.28
C VAL A 88 -3.00 -13.72 -1.10
N LEU A 89 -3.71 -13.03 -0.22
CA LEU A 89 -3.18 -12.41 0.99
C LEU A 89 -3.86 -12.96 2.24
N GLN A 90 -3.12 -13.05 3.34
CA GLN A 90 -3.63 -13.45 4.65
C GLN A 90 -3.48 -12.26 5.62
N MET A 91 -4.60 -11.68 6.04
CA MET A 91 -4.64 -10.49 6.90
C MET A 91 -5.82 -10.58 7.88
N GLU A 92 -5.61 -10.15 9.12
CA GLU A 92 -6.68 -10.11 10.14
C GLU A 92 -7.29 -8.70 10.27
N ASP A 93 -6.48 -7.65 10.08
CA ASP A 93 -6.90 -6.25 10.14
C ASP A 93 -6.48 -5.53 8.85
N PHE A 94 -7.46 -5.28 7.98
CA PHE A 94 -7.24 -4.65 6.67
C PHE A 94 -6.92 -3.15 6.78
N ASP A 95 -7.43 -2.47 7.81
CA ASP A 95 -7.13 -1.07 8.05
C ASP A 95 -5.69 -0.90 8.54
N LEU A 96 -5.20 -1.83 9.37
CA LEU A 96 -3.79 -1.89 9.77
C LEU A 96 -2.89 -2.18 8.57
N ALA A 97 -3.21 -3.17 7.76
CA ALA A 97 -2.45 -3.49 6.55
C ALA A 97 -2.38 -2.29 5.59
N ALA A 98 -3.48 -1.56 5.42
CA ALA A 98 -3.49 -0.33 4.63
C ALA A 98 -2.55 0.76 5.18
N ARG A 99 -2.56 0.98 6.50
CA ARG A 99 -1.64 1.94 7.14
C ARG A 99 -0.18 1.52 6.97
N GLN A 100 0.13 0.25 7.15
CA GLN A 100 1.50 -0.26 6.99
C GLN A 100 1.98 -0.21 5.54
N PHE A 101 1.12 -0.56 4.58
CA PHE A 101 1.44 -0.42 3.16
C PHE A 101 1.83 1.02 2.82
N LEU A 102 1.00 2.00 3.22
CA LEU A 102 1.27 3.42 3.01
C LEU A 102 2.54 3.89 3.72
N ALA A 103 2.80 3.40 4.92
CA ALA A 103 4.02 3.72 5.66
C ALA A 103 5.27 3.18 4.95
N LEU A 104 5.23 1.92 4.49
CA LEU A 104 6.32 1.28 3.75
C LEU A 104 6.62 2.02 2.44
N VAL A 105 5.59 2.38 1.67
CA VAL A 105 5.74 3.15 0.41
C VAL A 105 6.44 4.50 0.66
N ASN A 106 6.25 5.09 1.85
CA ASN A 106 6.85 6.38 2.20
C ASN A 106 8.23 6.26 2.84
N ALA A 107 8.64 5.08 3.30
CA ALA A 107 9.82 4.89 4.15
C ALA A 107 11.09 5.43 3.50
N ASP A 108 11.32 5.09 2.23
CA ASP A 108 12.52 5.50 1.48
C ASP A 108 12.45 6.94 0.95
N LEU A 109 11.24 7.53 0.94
CA LEU A 109 10.98 8.85 0.35
C LEU A 109 10.87 9.96 1.40
N GLN A 110 10.62 9.60 2.66
CA GLN A 110 10.30 10.54 3.72
C GLN A 110 11.39 11.62 3.88
N MET A 111 12.66 11.22 3.95
CA MET A 111 13.77 12.16 4.16
C MET A 111 13.94 13.14 2.99
N ILE A 112 13.84 12.65 1.75
CA ILE A 112 13.90 13.49 0.54
C ILE A 112 12.81 14.56 0.62
N THR A 113 11.56 14.15 0.86
CA THR A 113 10.44 15.10 0.92
C THR A 113 10.49 16.03 2.13
N LEU A 114 11.05 15.59 3.25
CA LEU A 114 11.22 16.40 4.47
C LEU A 114 12.17 17.57 4.24
N PHE A 115 13.27 17.35 3.49
CA PHE A 115 14.18 18.41 3.06
C PHE A 115 13.65 19.26 1.89
N GLY A 116 12.41 19.00 1.45
CA GLY A 116 11.76 19.77 0.39
C GLY A 116 12.22 19.39 -1.02
N GLU A 117 12.96 18.29 -1.15
CA GLU A 117 13.37 17.74 -2.43
C GLU A 117 12.23 16.91 -3.05
N SER A 118 12.27 16.75 -4.38
CA SER A 118 11.35 15.89 -5.11
C SER A 118 12.08 14.60 -5.50
N PRO A 119 11.56 13.41 -5.14
CA PRO A 119 12.17 12.15 -5.55
C PRO A 119 12.22 12.02 -7.07
N THR A 120 13.29 11.39 -7.58
CA THR A 120 13.40 11.00 -8.99
C THR A 120 12.47 9.83 -9.30
N ASP A 121 12.21 9.58 -10.58
CA ASP A 121 11.41 8.41 -11.00
C ASP A 121 12.04 7.08 -10.54
N GLU A 122 13.36 6.95 -10.64
CA GLU A 122 14.11 5.78 -10.16
C GLU A 122 13.96 5.58 -8.64
N GLN A 123 14.00 6.66 -7.85
CA GLN A 123 13.78 6.59 -6.40
C GLN A 123 12.35 6.17 -6.07
N LEU A 124 11.35 6.66 -6.82
CA LEU A 124 9.96 6.26 -6.64
C LEU A 124 9.75 4.78 -6.95
N GLU A 125 10.35 4.29 -8.04
CA GLU A 125 10.29 2.88 -8.43
C GLU A 125 10.98 1.99 -7.39
N SER A 126 12.19 2.33 -6.96
CA SER A 126 12.92 1.58 -5.94
C SER A 126 12.16 1.52 -4.60
N ALA A 127 11.64 2.66 -4.13
CA ALA A 127 10.85 2.73 -2.91
C ALA A 127 9.58 1.86 -2.99
N ALA A 128 8.88 1.89 -4.13
CA ALA A 128 7.69 1.08 -4.35
C ALA A 128 8.00 -0.42 -4.32
N HIS A 129 9.06 -0.86 -5.00
CA HIS A 129 9.49 -2.26 -5.00
C HIS A 129 9.88 -2.74 -3.60
N ASN A 130 10.67 -1.95 -2.85
CA ASN A 130 11.08 -2.28 -1.49
C ASN A 130 9.87 -2.42 -0.54
N ALA A 131 8.92 -1.49 -0.65
CA ALA A 131 7.70 -1.48 0.15
C ALA A 131 6.83 -2.72 -0.14
N VAL A 132 6.57 -2.99 -1.41
CA VAL A 132 5.72 -4.12 -1.84
C VAL A 132 6.36 -5.45 -1.46
N ARG A 133 7.65 -5.62 -1.70
CA ARG A 133 8.38 -6.83 -1.30
C ARG A 133 8.28 -7.08 0.20
N THR A 134 8.46 -6.05 1.01
CA THR A 134 8.33 -6.15 2.47
C THR A 134 6.91 -6.49 2.88
N PHE A 135 5.92 -5.84 2.27
CA PHE A 135 4.51 -6.06 2.54
C PHE A 135 4.06 -7.49 2.18
N LEU A 136 4.44 -7.99 0.99
CA LEU A 136 4.11 -9.34 0.56
C LEU A 136 4.82 -10.41 1.42
N ARG A 137 6.02 -10.15 1.91
CA ARG A 137 6.65 -11.06 2.89
C ARG A 137 5.88 -11.15 4.21
N ALA A 138 5.17 -10.09 4.60
CA ALA A 138 4.37 -10.08 5.82
C ALA A 138 2.97 -10.69 5.63
N TYR A 139 2.38 -10.56 4.43
CA TYR A 139 0.96 -10.82 4.21
C TYR A 139 0.61 -11.80 3.09
N SER A 140 1.56 -12.27 2.28
CA SER A 140 1.26 -13.31 1.29
C SER A 140 0.91 -14.61 2.00
N THR A 141 -0.12 -15.30 1.51
CA THR A 141 -0.43 -16.65 1.97
C THR A 141 0.80 -17.54 1.76
N PRO A 142 1.29 -18.26 2.78
CA PRO A 142 2.39 -19.19 2.60
C PRO A 142 2.01 -20.17 1.50
N ALA A 143 2.91 -20.39 0.53
CA ALA A 143 2.70 -21.42 -0.47
C ALA A 143 2.45 -22.72 0.28
N THR A 144 1.23 -23.28 0.16
CA THR A 144 0.91 -24.59 0.71
C THR A 144 2.02 -25.54 0.23
N PRO A 145 2.84 -26.12 1.11
CA PRO A 145 3.75 -27.16 0.68
C PRO A 145 2.85 -28.23 0.08
N LEU A 146 3.05 -28.55 -1.20
CA LEU A 146 2.45 -29.74 -1.82
C LEU A 146 2.75 -30.88 -0.86
N SER A 147 1.70 -31.32 -0.15
CA SER A 147 1.79 -32.37 0.86
C SER A 147 2.54 -33.53 0.23
N ALA A 148 3.76 -33.78 0.70
CA ALA A 148 4.53 -34.95 0.30
C ALA A 148 3.63 -36.16 0.55
N ALA A 149 3.23 -36.82 -0.54
CA ALA A 149 2.45 -38.03 -0.48
C ALA A 149 3.19 -39.02 0.41
N THR A 150 2.61 -39.35 1.56
CA THR A 150 3.08 -40.44 2.40
C THR A 150 3.13 -41.70 1.55
N PRO A 151 4.28 -42.37 1.35
CA PRO A 151 4.29 -43.63 0.64
C PRO A 151 3.59 -44.65 1.54
N LEU A 152 2.46 -45.17 1.05
CA LEU A 152 1.83 -46.38 1.58
C LEU A 152 2.85 -47.52 1.46
N LEU A 153 3.51 -47.85 2.57
CA LEU A 153 4.22 -49.13 2.73
C LEU A 153 3.16 -50.24 2.72
N LYS A 154 2.98 -50.85 1.55
CA LYS A 154 2.48 -52.22 1.43
C LYS A 154 3.59 -53.21 1.79
N ALA A 155 3.14 -54.37 2.26
CA ALA A 155 3.85 -55.64 2.46
C ALA A 155 4.28 -55.87 3.94
N THR A 156 4.12 -57.06 4.54
CA THR A 156 3.91 -58.40 3.97
C THR A 156 3.30 -59.33 5.02
N VAL A 157 2.60 -60.34 4.51
CA VAL A 157 2.15 -61.59 5.14
C VAL A 157 3.19 -62.19 6.10
N GLY A 158 2.70 -62.73 7.24
CA GLY A 158 3.39 -63.61 8.17
C GLY A 158 2.40 -64.18 9.16
#